data_AF-A0A0G8EPH3-F1
#
_entry.id   AF-A0A0G8EPH3-F1
#
_cell.length_a   1.000
_cell.length_b   1.000
_cell.length_c   1.000
_cell.angle_alpha   90.00
_cell.angle_beta   90.00
_cell.angle_gamma   90.00
#
_symmetry.space_group_name_H-M   'P 1'
#
loop_
_entity.id
_entity.type
_entity.pdbx_description
1 polymer ?
#
loop_
_entity_poly.entity_id
_entity_poly.type
_entity_poly.pdbx_seq_one_letter_code
_entity_poly.pdbx_strand_id
1 'polypeptide(L)'
;MIHYTYQNENHLYKMTACHPVAHHLAALERDIQMVRAGLDFYTIDTHYMNSKLISSKNKVTIVEGMSAAFINPDLFNLKIYFYTDGETELMRISSRDIDERGADINYLRQSHEERRIQYEIMAFFN
;
A
#
# COMPACT_ATOMS: atom_id res chain seq x y z
N MET A 1 -7.31 -16.47 1.85
CA MET A 1 -6.05 -16.50 2.63
C MET A 1 -4.92 -16.84 1.69
N ILE A 2 -3.69 -16.45 2.00
CA ILE A 2 -2.48 -16.72 1.22
C ILE A 2 -1.47 -17.48 2.09
N HIS A 3 -0.67 -18.32 1.46
CA HIS A 3 0.46 -19.01 2.10
C HIS A 3 1.74 -18.23 1.83
N TYR A 4 2.58 -18.07 2.85
CA TYR A 4 3.91 -17.49 2.71
C TYR A 4 4.85 -18.06 3.77
N THR A 5 6.15 -18.05 3.46
CA THR A 5 7.20 -18.51 4.37
C THR A 5 7.99 -17.32 4.86
N TYR A 6 8.19 -17.24 6.18
CA TYR A 6 9.01 -16.22 6.82
C TYR A 6 9.83 -16.88 7.92
N GLN A 7 11.15 -16.63 7.94
CA GLN A 7 12.07 -17.25 8.91
C GLN A 7 11.93 -18.78 9.03
N ASN A 8 11.71 -19.48 7.90
CA ASN A 8 11.45 -20.93 7.80
C ASN A 8 10.13 -21.42 8.44
N GLU A 9 9.25 -20.52 8.86
CA GLU A 9 7.90 -20.84 9.32
C GLU A 9 6.88 -20.60 8.22
N ASN A 10 5.87 -21.48 8.14
CA ASN A 10 4.78 -21.35 7.17
C ASN A 10 3.60 -20.64 7.82
N HIS A 11 3.19 -19.53 7.21
CA HIS A 11 2.05 -18.73 7.64
C HIS A 11 0.86 -18.96 6.69
N LEU A 12 -0.34 -18.83 7.25
CA LEU A 12 -1.61 -18.78 6.51
C LEU A 12 -2.44 -17.62 7.06
N TYR A 13 -2.54 -16.55 6.28
CA TYR A 13 -3.27 -15.36 6.71
C TYR A 13 -4.04 -14.72 5.55
N LYS A 14 -4.94 -13.77 5.85
CA LYS A 14 -5.58 -12.98 4.79
C LYS A 14 -4.53 -12.17 4.03
N MET A 15 -4.74 -11.98 2.73
CA MET A 15 -3.91 -11.08 1.93
C MET A 15 -4.09 -9.66 2.45
N THR A 16 -2.99 -8.95 2.65
CA THR A 16 -2.98 -7.55 3.09
C THR A 16 -2.63 -6.64 1.91
N ALA A 17 -2.74 -5.33 2.11
CA ALA A 17 -2.31 -4.33 1.13
C ALA A 17 -0.78 -4.35 0.89
N CYS A 18 -0.01 -5.13 1.64
CA CYS A 18 1.42 -5.32 1.38
C CYS A 18 1.68 -6.28 0.21
N HIS A 19 0.67 -6.99 -0.28
CA HIS A 19 0.85 -7.91 -1.41
C HIS A 19 0.58 -7.18 -2.75
N PRO A 20 1.45 -7.31 -3.78
CA PRO A 20 1.28 -6.59 -5.05
C PRO A 20 -0.04 -6.90 -5.77
N VAL A 21 -0.51 -8.16 -5.71
CA VAL A 21 -1.80 -8.59 -6.29
C VAL A 21 -3.02 -7.93 -5.63
N ALA A 22 -2.87 -7.29 -4.47
CA ALA A 22 -3.95 -6.51 -3.87
C ALA A 22 -4.23 -5.19 -4.62
N HIS A 23 -3.44 -4.85 -5.64
CA HIS A 23 -3.48 -3.55 -6.31
C HIS A 23 -3.66 -3.68 -7.83
N HIS A 24 -4.25 -2.64 -8.44
CA HIS A 24 -4.36 -2.51 -9.90
C HIS A 24 -3.08 -1.93 -10.53
N LEU A 25 -1.93 -2.59 -10.35
CA LEU A 25 -0.60 -2.07 -10.69
C LEU A 25 -0.46 -1.65 -12.15
N ALA A 26 -0.90 -2.47 -13.10
CA ALA A 26 -0.81 -2.14 -14.53
C ALA A 26 -1.62 -0.89 -14.91
N ALA A 27 -2.77 -0.68 -14.26
CA ALA A 27 -3.56 0.52 -14.47
C ALA A 27 -2.86 1.75 -13.86
N LEU A 28 -2.27 1.61 -12.67
CA LEU A 28 -1.48 2.68 -12.05
C LEU A 28 -0.28 3.09 -12.92
N GLU A 29 0.49 2.13 -13.45
CA GLU A 29 1.61 2.42 -14.34
C GLU A 29 1.17 3.14 -15.61
N ARG A 30 0.10 2.65 -16.25
CA ARG A 30 -0.51 3.30 -17.42
C ARG A 30 -0.91 4.75 -17.09
N ASP A 31 -1.58 4.97 -15.97
CA ASP A 31 -2.08 6.28 -15.56
C ASP A 31 -0.91 7.25 -15.30
N ILE A 32 0.18 6.79 -14.67
CA ILE A 32 1.39 7.60 -14.49
C ILE A 32 2.07 7.91 -15.83
N GLN A 33 2.12 6.95 -16.76
CA GLN A 33 2.65 7.20 -18.10
C GLN A 33 1.82 8.24 -18.86
N MET A 34 0.48 8.21 -18.72
CA MET A 34 -0.40 9.24 -19.30
C MET A 34 -0.09 10.63 -18.73
N VAL A 35 0.11 10.76 -17.42
CA VAL A 35 0.54 12.02 -16.81
C VAL A 35 1.85 12.51 -17.41
N ARG A 36 2.86 11.63 -17.54
CA ARG A 36 4.17 11.97 -18.11
C ARG A 36 4.08 12.38 -19.58
N ALA A 37 3.13 11.82 -20.32
CA ALA A 37 2.85 12.17 -21.70
C ALA A 37 2.00 13.45 -21.86
N GLY A 38 1.57 14.07 -20.76
CA GLY A 38 0.71 15.26 -20.79
C GLY A 38 -0.72 14.95 -21.25
N LEU A 39 -1.24 13.77 -20.91
CA LEU A 39 -2.61 13.36 -21.24
C LEU A 39 -3.54 13.49 -20.04
N ASP A 40 -4.75 13.93 -20.31
CA ASP A 40 -5.87 13.87 -19.36
C ASP A 40 -6.37 12.41 -19.27
N PHE A 41 -6.69 11.94 -18.07
CA PHE A 41 -7.28 10.62 -17.88
C PHE A 41 -8.26 10.60 -16.69
N TYR A 42 -9.12 9.60 -16.67
CA TYR A 42 -10.05 9.35 -15.57
C TYR A 42 -9.52 8.24 -14.68
N THR A 43 -9.56 8.43 -13.35
CA THR A 43 -9.22 7.38 -12.39
C THR A 43 -10.22 6.22 -12.47
N ILE A 44 -9.82 5.05 -12.00
CA ILE A 44 -10.70 3.88 -11.91
C ILE A 44 -11.91 4.21 -11.02
N ASP A 45 -13.10 3.85 -11.49
CA ASP A 45 -14.32 3.91 -10.70
C ASP A 45 -14.37 2.72 -9.74
N THR A 46 -14.69 2.97 -8.47
CA THR A 46 -14.75 1.93 -7.43
C THR A 46 -16.04 2.04 -6.65
N HIS A 47 -16.44 0.96 -5.98
CA HIS A 47 -17.68 0.93 -5.19
C HIS A 47 -17.72 1.98 -4.04
N TYR A 48 -16.58 2.52 -3.63
CA TYR A 48 -16.46 3.52 -2.57
C TYR A 48 -16.01 4.91 -3.07
N MET A 49 -15.66 5.05 -4.35
CA MET A 49 -15.19 6.32 -4.91
C MET A 49 -15.45 6.39 -6.40
N ASN A 50 -16.19 7.44 -6.79
CA ASN A 50 -16.43 7.75 -8.19
C ASN A 50 -15.14 8.14 -8.91
N SER A 51 -15.06 7.80 -10.18
CA SER A 51 -14.00 8.24 -11.10
C SER A 51 -13.81 9.76 -11.11
N LYS A 52 -12.55 10.22 -11.19
CA LYS A 52 -12.15 11.64 -11.26
C LYS A 52 -11.23 11.91 -12.45
N LEU A 53 -11.40 13.06 -13.08
CA LEU A 53 -10.50 13.55 -14.11
C LEU A 53 -9.19 14.03 -13.47
N ILE A 54 -8.07 13.48 -13.92
CA ILE A 54 -6.72 14.00 -13.67
C ILE A 54 -6.28 14.77 -14.90
N SER A 55 -6.05 16.07 -14.75
CA SER A 55 -5.67 16.94 -15.87
C SER A 55 -4.16 16.98 -16.06
N SER A 56 -3.74 16.91 -17.32
CA SER A 56 -2.40 17.20 -17.84
C SER A 56 -1.89 18.60 -17.51
N LYS A 57 -2.77 19.53 -17.13
CA LYS A 57 -2.39 20.88 -16.70
C LYS A 57 -1.76 20.92 -15.31
N ASN A 58 -1.84 19.83 -14.55
CA ASN A 58 -1.21 19.71 -13.24
C ASN A 58 0.31 19.81 -13.39
N LYS A 59 0.93 20.75 -12.66
CA LYS A 59 2.39 20.94 -12.69
C LYS A 59 3.16 19.88 -11.92
N VAL A 60 2.50 19.27 -10.93
CA VAL A 60 3.07 18.25 -10.04
C VAL A 60 1.98 17.20 -9.81
N THR A 61 2.36 15.93 -9.93
CA THR A 61 1.53 14.78 -9.56
C THR A 61 2.24 14.02 -8.45
N ILE A 62 1.53 13.78 -7.35
CA ILE A 62 2.02 12.97 -6.22
C ILE A 62 1.27 11.64 -6.28
N VAL A 63 2.01 10.55 -6.34
CA VAL A 63 1.48 9.19 -6.17
C VAL A 63 1.87 8.74 -4.78
N GLU A 64 0.88 8.43 -3.96
CA GLU A 64 1.07 8.07 -2.55
C GLU A 64 0.32 6.76 -2.25
N GLY A 65 0.87 5.99 -1.33
CA GLY A 65 0.34 4.69 -0.91
C GLY A 65 1.27 3.52 -1.22
N MET A 66 0.90 2.34 -0.70
CA MET A 66 1.68 1.10 -0.80
C MET A 66 1.96 0.66 -2.25
N SER A 67 1.03 0.92 -3.18
CA SER A 67 1.17 0.52 -4.58
C SER A 67 2.35 1.15 -5.30
N ALA A 68 2.83 2.31 -4.83
CA ALA A 68 4.02 2.97 -5.39
C ALA A 68 5.30 2.15 -5.21
N ALA A 69 5.36 1.25 -4.21
CA ALA A 69 6.50 0.36 -3.99
C ALA A 69 6.52 -0.85 -4.96
N PHE A 70 5.43 -1.11 -5.70
CA PHE A 70 5.29 -2.31 -6.52
C PHE A 70 5.36 -2.05 -8.04
N ILE A 71 5.65 -0.81 -8.45
CA ILE A 71 5.70 -0.42 -9.86
C ILE A 71 7.07 0.12 -10.25
N ASN A 72 7.34 0.23 -11.55
CA ASN A 72 8.65 0.64 -12.05
C ASN A 72 9.11 1.99 -11.43
N PRO A 73 10.22 2.00 -10.66
CA PRO A 73 10.68 3.19 -9.95
C PRO A 73 11.22 4.30 -10.87
N ASP A 74 11.42 4.02 -12.16
CA ASP A 74 11.84 5.00 -13.18
C ASP A 74 10.68 5.88 -13.67
N LEU A 75 9.44 5.53 -13.32
CA LEU A 75 8.27 6.37 -13.59
C LEU A 75 8.28 7.67 -12.77
N PHE A 76 9.05 7.73 -11.69
CA PHE A 76 9.09 8.83 -10.73
C PHE A 76 10.34 9.69 -10.88
N ASN A 77 10.15 11.02 -10.88
CA ASN A 77 11.27 11.97 -10.84
C ASN A 77 11.88 12.10 -9.44
N LEU A 78 11.06 11.93 -8.40
CA LEU A 78 11.46 11.99 -7.00
C LEU A 78 10.73 10.87 -6.25
N LYS A 79 11.45 10.17 -5.37
CA LYS A 79 10.95 9.07 -4.54
C LYS A 79 11.20 9.41 -3.08
N ILE A 80 10.16 9.36 -2.26
CA ILE A 80 10.22 9.63 -0.82
C ILE A 80 9.60 8.43 -0.12
N TYR A 81 10.31 7.89 0.86
CA TYR A 81 9.86 6.74 1.63
C TYR A 81 9.83 7.09 3.12
N PHE A 82 8.66 6.93 3.72
CA PHE A 82 8.45 7.15 5.15
C PHE A 82 8.50 5.81 5.87
N TYR A 83 9.68 5.47 6.38
CA TYR A 83 9.85 4.27 7.20
C TYR A 83 9.30 4.48 8.61
N THR A 84 8.57 3.49 9.12
CA THR A 84 8.23 3.38 10.55
C THR A 84 8.55 1.95 10.98
N ASP A 85 9.25 1.80 12.10
CA ASP A 85 9.54 0.50 12.69
C ASP A 85 8.26 -0.12 13.30
N GLY A 86 8.26 -1.44 13.44
CA GLY A 86 7.08 -2.18 13.89
C GLY A 86 6.63 -1.83 15.31
N GLU A 87 7.54 -1.42 16.19
CA GLU A 87 7.20 -1.02 17.56
C GLU A 87 6.45 0.32 17.56
N THR A 88 6.99 1.31 16.84
CA THR A 88 6.35 2.61 16.65
C THR A 88 5.00 2.49 15.94
N GLU A 89 4.88 1.64 14.91
CA GLU A 89 3.60 1.37 14.24
C GLU A 89 2.57 0.76 15.21
N LEU A 90 2.97 -0.27 15.96
CA LEU A 90 2.10 -0.95 16.92
C LEU A 90 1.62 -0.02 18.03
N MET A 91 2.51 0.84 18.57
CA MET A 91 2.14 1.84 19.58
C MET A 91 1.06 2.79 19.05
N ARG A 92 1.25 3.35 17.85
CA ARG A 92 0.27 4.26 17.22
C ARG A 92 -1.08 3.59 16.97
N ILE A 93 -1.08 2.34 16.50
CA ILE A 93 -2.30 1.57 16.27
C ILE A 93 -2.99 1.25 17.59
N SER A 94 -2.23 0.84 18.61
CA SER A 94 -2.79 0.48 19.92
C SER A 94 -3.49 1.67 20.55
N SER A 95 -2.86 2.85 20.55
CA SER A 95 -3.49 4.07 21.08
C SER A 95 -4.76 4.49 20.34
N ARG A 96 -4.83 4.29 19.01
CA ARG A 96 -6.02 4.65 18.24
C ARG A 96 -7.14 3.61 18.36
N ASP A 97 -6.82 2.33 18.17
CA ASP A 97 -7.83 1.29 17.96
C ASP A 97 -8.35 0.69 19.29
N ILE A 98 -7.59 0.78 20.39
CA ILE A 98 -8.07 0.39 21.74
C ILE A 98 -9.01 1.47 22.28
N ASP A 99 -8.61 2.74 22.18
CA ASP A 99 -9.37 3.85 22.75
C ASP A 99 -10.63 4.18 21.93
N GLU A 100 -10.62 3.99 20.61
CA GLU A 100 -11.76 4.38 19.75
C GLU A 100 -12.70 3.22 19.37
N ARG A 101 -12.26 1.96 19.41
CA ARG A 101 -13.01 0.82 18.80
C ARG A 101 -13.21 -0.40 19.70
N GLY A 102 -12.67 -0.41 20.92
CA GLY A 102 -12.87 -1.51 21.87
C GLY A 102 -12.35 -2.86 21.38
N ALA A 103 -11.33 -2.85 20.50
CA ALA A 103 -10.80 -4.05 19.88
C ALA A 103 -9.92 -4.87 20.85
N ASP A 104 -9.95 -6.20 20.71
CA ASP A 104 -9.09 -7.10 21.48
C ASP A 104 -7.62 -6.88 21.13
N ILE A 105 -6.82 -6.50 22.14
CA ILE A 105 -5.40 -6.17 22.00
C ILE A 105 -4.57 -7.35 21.46
N ASN A 106 -4.92 -8.59 21.80
CA ASN A 106 -4.20 -9.78 21.33
C ASN A 106 -4.46 -10.01 19.84
N TYR A 107 -5.71 -9.85 19.41
CA TYR A 107 -6.05 -9.93 17.99
C TYR A 107 -5.38 -8.81 17.19
N LEU A 108 -5.34 -7.58 17.72
CA LEU A 108 -4.64 -6.46 17.09
C LEU A 108 -3.15 -6.74 16.91
N ARG A 109 -2.49 -7.27 17.94
CA ARG A 109 -1.08 -7.64 17.90
C ARG A 109 -0.80 -8.71 16.86
N GLN A 110 -1.58 -9.80 16.86
CA GLN A 110 -1.42 -10.87 15.87
C GLN A 110 -1.65 -10.38 14.44
N SER A 111 -2.70 -9.58 14.22
CA SER A 111 -2.99 -8.96 12.92
C SER A 111 -1.89 -7.99 12.47
N HIS A 112 -1.27 -7.26 13.40
CA HIS A 112 -0.14 -6.39 13.12
C HIS A 112 1.11 -7.18 12.73
N GLU A 113 1.44 -8.23 13.47
CA GLU A 113 2.56 -9.11 13.19
C GLU A 113 2.47 -9.71 11.79
N GLU A 114 1.32 -10.30 11.43
CA GLU A 114 1.13 -10.89 10.09
C GLU A 114 1.19 -9.84 8.96
N ARG A 115 0.70 -8.61 9.21
CA ARG A 115 0.88 -7.49 8.28
C ARG A 115 2.34 -7.10 8.13
N ARG A 116 3.10 -7.09 9.22
CA ARG A 116 4.52 -6.72 9.21
C ARG A 116 5.36 -7.76 8.49
N ILE A 117 5.07 -9.05 8.70
CA ILE A 117 5.72 -10.14 7.96
C ILE A 117 5.45 -9.98 6.46
N GLN A 118 4.19 -9.78 6.05
CA GLN A 118 3.86 -9.54 4.65
C GLN A 118 4.53 -8.28 4.10
N TYR A 119 4.68 -7.22 4.90
CA TYR A 119 5.41 -6.02 4.51
C TYR A 119 6.88 -6.30 4.24
N GLU A 120 7.55 -7.02 5.12
CA GLU A 120 8.97 -7.36 5.00
C GLU A 120 9.26 -8.22 3.76
N ILE A 121 8.42 -9.23 3.50
CA ILE A 121 8.66 -10.16 2.40
C ILE A 121 8.14 -9.68 1.03
N MET A 122 7.21 -8.71 1.00
CA MET A 122 6.58 -8.28 -0.26
C MET A 122 6.97 -6.85 -0.66
N ALA A 123 7.12 -5.92 0.30
CA ALA A 123 7.25 -4.50 0.00
C ALA A 123 8.71 -4.01 -0.13
N PHE A 124 9.69 -4.79 0.31
CA PHE A 124 11.12 -4.41 0.24
C PHE A 124 11.89 -5.05 -0.93
N PHE A 125 11.26 -5.86 -1.78
CA PHE A 125 11.94 -6.64 -2.81
C PHE A 125 11.94 -6.03 -4.23
N ASN A 126 11.77 -4.70 -4.35
CA ASN A 126 11.90 -3.99 -5.64
C ASN A 126 12.97 -2.90 -5.59
#